data_AF-A0A968GQB6-F1
#
_entry.id   AF-A0A968GQB6-F1
#
_cell.length_a   1.000
_cell.length_b   1.000
_cell.length_c   1.000
_cell.angle_alpha   90.00
_cell.angle_beta   90.00
_cell.angle_gamma   90.00
#
_symmetry.space_group_name_H-M   'P 1'
#
loop_
_entity.id
_entity.type
_entity.pdbx_description
1 polymer ?
#
loop_
_entity_poly.entity_id
_entity_poly.type
_entity_poly.pdbx_seq_one_letter_code
_entity_poly.pdbx_strand_id
1 'polypeptide(L)'
;MPISRNKVRIPFRRRELVKRTRLFDTLHTQIDRRVLLVIAPAGYGKTSLLVDFALETELPVCWLSLDSLDGEPQRFLRHLIAAVAERFPEFGRDSLAALESMSSFESDGERLLVTITNEINARIADHFYLILDDYHLAGS
;
A
#
# COMPACT_ATOMS: atom_id res chain seq x y z
N MET A 1 15.34 -8.39 6.47
CA MET A 1 15.04 -8.92 5.11
C MET A 1 15.16 -7.79 4.09
N PRO A 2 15.69 -8.03 2.88
CA PRO A 2 15.78 -7.02 1.83
C PRO A 2 14.38 -6.66 1.27
N ILE A 3 14.15 -5.37 1.00
CA ILE A 3 12.91 -4.87 0.38
C ILE A 3 13.11 -4.83 -1.14
N SER A 4 12.21 -5.44 -1.90
CA SER A 4 12.20 -5.30 -3.36
C SER A 4 11.60 -3.95 -3.76
N ARG A 5 12.42 -3.06 -4.34
CA ARG A 5 11.99 -1.71 -4.77
C ARG A 5 10.82 -1.73 -5.76
N ASN A 6 10.67 -2.80 -6.55
CA ASN A 6 9.57 -2.90 -7.51
C ASN A 6 8.20 -3.12 -6.84
N LYS A 7 8.18 -3.58 -5.58
CA LYS A 7 6.94 -3.78 -4.84
C LYS A 7 6.38 -2.49 -4.27
N VAL A 8 7.25 -1.50 -4.02
CA VAL A 8 6.91 -0.25 -3.33
C VAL A 8 6.74 0.94 -4.27
N ARG A 9 6.76 0.70 -5.58
CA ARG A 9 6.67 1.73 -6.61
C ARG A 9 5.48 1.49 -7.50
N ILE A 10 4.84 2.58 -7.92
CA ILE A 10 3.76 2.53 -8.91
C ILE A 10 4.29 1.86 -10.19
N PRO A 11 3.65 0.77 -10.66
CA PRO A 11 4.05 0.10 -11.89
C PRO A 11 4.02 1.03 -13.11
N PHE A 12 4.92 0.80 -14.06
CA PHE A 12 4.95 1.60 -15.28
C PHE A 12 3.69 1.38 -16.14
N ARG A 13 2.99 2.48 -16.46
CA ARG A 13 1.84 2.45 -17.36
C ARG A 13 2.29 2.23 -18.81
N ARG A 14 1.95 1.10 -19.41
CA ARG A 14 2.15 0.88 -20.85
C ARG A 14 1.20 1.80 -21.63
N ARG A 15 1.74 2.60 -22.57
CA ARG A 15 1.00 3.61 -23.35
C ARG A 15 -0.12 3.03 -24.24
N GLU A 16 -0.08 1.73 -24.50
CA GLU A 16 -1.04 1.01 -25.35
C GLU A 16 -2.33 0.62 -24.62
N LEU A 17 -2.43 0.85 -23.31
CA LEU A 17 -3.60 0.50 -22.50
C LEU A 17 -4.70 1.56 -22.67
N VAL A 18 -5.89 1.13 -23.08
CA VAL A 18 -7.08 1.98 -23.17
C VAL A 18 -7.56 2.35 -21.77
N LYS A 19 -7.64 3.65 -21.49
CA LYS A 19 -8.15 4.20 -20.22
C LYS A 19 -9.61 3.79 -20.01
N ARG A 20 -9.94 3.29 -18.82
CA ARG A 20 -11.31 2.90 -18.46
C ARG A 20 -12.03 3.99 -17.67
N THR A 21 -12.33 5.10 -18.34
CA THR A 21 -12.91 6.31 -17.76
C THR A 21 -14.09 6.04 -16.82
N ARG A 22 -15.06 5.20 -17.23
CA ARG A 22 -16.23 4.85 -16.40
C ARG A 22 -15.88 4.24 -15.03
N LEU A 23 -14.86 3.39 -14.98
CA LEU A 23 -14.44 2.76 -13.72
C LEU A 23 -13.61 3.72 -12.86
N PHE A 24 -12.79 4.55 -13.51
CA PHE A 24 -12.05 5.62 -12.85
C PHE A 24 -13.00 6.61 -12.15
N ASP A 25 -14.05 7.06 -12.84
CA ASP A 25 -15.04 7.98 -12.28
C ASP A 25 -15.80 7.36 -11.11
N THR A 26 -16.05 6.04 -11.16
CA THR A 26 -16.68 5.30 -10.06
C THR A 26 -15.76 5.21 -8.84
N LEU A 27 -14.45 4.98 -9.04
CA LEU A 27 -13.44 5.00 -7.98
C LEU A 27 -13.33 6.39 -7.34
N HIS A 28 -13.29 7.42 -8.16
CA HIS A 28 -13.16 8.81 -7.72
C HIS A 28 -14.38 9.28 -6.90
N THR A 29 -15.58 8.88 -7.29
CA THR A 29 -16.82 9.23 -6.56
C THR A 29 -17.00 8.50 -5.23
N GLN A 30 -16.25 7.43 -4.98
CA GLN A 30 -16.32 6.67 -3.72
C GLN A 30 -15.12 6.94 -2.80
N ILE A 31 -14.29 7.92 -3.13
CA ILE A 31 -12.97 8.02 -2.56
C ILE A 31 -12.91 8.63 -1.16
N ASP A 32 -13.98 9.31 -0.75
CA ASP A 32 -14.18 9.76 0.63
C ASP A 32 -14.40 8.61 1.63
N ARG A 33 -14.48 7.36 1.16
CA ARG A 33 -14.55 6.17 2.01
C ARG A 33 -13.15 5.81 2.53
N ARG A 34 -13.05 5.53 3.83
CA ARG A 34 -11.77 5.17 4.52
C ARG A 34 -11.09 3.92 3.95
N VAL A 35 -11.84 3.02 3.30
CA VAL A 35 -11.32 1.80 2.65
C VAL A 35 -12.14 1.54 1.38
N LEU A 36 -11.46 1.27 0.27
CA LEU A 36 -12.06 0.88 -1.00
C LEU A 36 -11.41 -0.41 -1.51
N LEU A 37 -12.24 -1.43 -1.79
CA LEU A 37 -11.77 -2.74 -2.26
C LEU A 37 -12.12 -2.91 -3.74
N VAL A 38 -11.10 -3.09 -4.59
CA VAL A 38 -11.26 -3.34 -6.03
C VAL A 38 -11.10 -4.83 -6.32
N ILE A 39 -12.22 -5.52 -6.59
CA ILE A 39 -12.23 -6.96 -6.91
C ILE A 39 -12.53 -7.16 -8.40
N ALA A 40 -11.69 -7.93 -9.08
CA ALA A 40 -11.92 -8.45 -10.43
C ALA A 40 -11.05 -9.70 -10.67
N PRO A 41 -11.35 -10.56 -11.65
CA PRO A 41 -10.51 -11.72 -11.95
C PRO A 41 -9.11 -11.31 -12.48
N ALA A 42 -8.17 -12.26 -12.51
CA ALA A 42 -6.85 -12.04 -13.09
C ALA A 42 -6.95 -11.65 -14.57
N GLY A 43 -6.11 -10.72 -15.03
CA GLY A 43 -6.13 -10.24 -16.43
C GLY A 43 -7.24 -9.23 -16.78
N TYR A 44 -8.15 -8.90 -15.85
CA TYR A 44 -9.22 -7.92 -16.10
C TYR A 44 -8.78 -6.45 -15.99
N GLY A 45 -7.49 -6.17 -15.77
CA GLY A 45 -6.93 -4.81 -15.77
C GLY A 45 -7.07 -4.05 -14.44
N LYS A 46 -7.12 -4.74 -13.29
CA LYS A 46 -7.15 -4.11 -11.96
C LYS A 46 -5.94 -3.22 -11.72
N THR A 47 -4.74 -3.77 -11.89
CA THR A 47 -3.49 -3.02 -11.76
C THR A 47 -3.45 -1.84 -12.72
N SER A 48 -3.90 -2.01 -13.98
CA SER A 48 -3.99 -0.89 -14.93
C SER A 48 -4.92 0.23 -14.44
N LEU A 49 -6.09 -0.13 -13.88
CA LEU A 49 -7.03 0.83 -13.32
C LEU A 49 -6.45 1.56 -12.09
N LEU A 50 -5.77 0.83 -11.20
CA LEU A 50 -5.13 1.40 -10.02
C LEU A 50 -3.92 2.27 -10.38
N VAL A 51 -3.15 1.92 -11.42
CA VAL A 51 -2.08 2.75 -11.97
C VAL A 51 -2.64 4.04 -12.58
N ASP A 52 -3.71 3.94 -13.37
CA ASP A 52 -4.38 5.11 -13.93
C ASP A 52 -4.89 6.04 -12.81
N PHE A 53 -5.50 5.46 -11.77
CA PHE A 53 -5.89 6.17 -10.56
C PHE A 53 -4.71 6.87 -9.88
N ALA A 54 -3.61 6.14 -9.65
CA ALA A 54 -2.44 6.64 -8.94
C ALA A 54 -1.71 7.78 -9.67
N LEU A 55 -1.80 7.82 -11.01
CA LEU A 55 -1.16 8.84 -11.83
C LEU A 55 -2.00 10.12 -11.99
N GLU A 56 -3.29 10.06 -11.70
CA GLU A 56 -4.23 11.17 -11.95
C GLU A 56 -4.81 11.79 -10.67
N THR A 57 -4.63 11.14 -9.52
CA THR A 57 -5.05 11.71 -8.24
C THR A 57 -4.12 12.83 -7.77
N GLU A 58 -4.69 13.83 -7.09
CA GLU A 58 -3.94 14.95 -6.51
C GLU A 58 -3.25 14.58 -5.20
N LEU A 59 -3.72 13.52 -4.51
CA LEU A 59 -3.12 13.10 -3.24
C LEU A 59 -1.90 12.21 -3.47
N PRO A 60 -0.91 12.24 -2.57
CA PRO A 60 0.17 11.27 -2.55
C PRO A 60 -0.34 9.82 -2.57
N VAL A 61 0.38 8.96 -3.30
CA VAL A 61 0.07 7.52 -3.39
C VAL A 61 1.26 6.71 -2.89
N CYS A 62 1.00 5.84 -1.93
CA CYS A 62 1.88 4.78 -1.44
C CYS A 62 1.42 3.47 -2.09
N TRP A 63 2.32 2.78 -2.79
CA TRP A 63 1.99 1.56 -3.52
C TRP A 63 2.66 0.34 -2.87
N LEU A 64 1.92 -0.74 -2.69
CA LEU A 64 2.47 -2.05 -2.30
C LEU A 64 1.89 -3.15 -3.19
N SER A 65 2.73 -3.75 -4.03
CA SER A 65 2.42 -5.01 -4.72
C SER A 65 2.80 -6.20 -3.85
N LEU A 66 1.82 -7.06 -3.57
CA LEU A 66 1.96 -8.24 -2.72
C LEU A 66 2.31 -9.47 -3.57
N ASP A 67 3.07 -10.40 -2.99
CA ASP A 67 3.32 -11.73 -3.54
C ASP A 67 2.99 -12.82 -2.51
N SER A 68 3.04 -14.08 -2.93
CA SER A 68 2.68 -15.24 -2.08
C SER A 68 3.56 -15.41 -0.84
N LEU A 69 4.69 -14.72 -0.77
CA LEU A 69 5.57 -14.79 0.38
C LEU A 69 5.22 -13.73 1.43
N ASP A 70 4.32 -12.80 1.13
CA ASP A 70 3.86 -11.76 2.07
C ASP A 70 2.68 -12.22 2.94
N GLY A 71 2.38 -13.52 2.99
CA GLY A 71 1.44 -14.09 3.97
C GLY A 71 1.96 -14.06 5.42
N GLU A 72 3.26 -13.83 5.62
CA GLU A 72 3.86 -13.69 6.95
C GLU A 72 3.68 -12.23 7.46
N PRO A 73 3.05 -12.01 8.64
CA PRO A 73 2.69 -10.67 9.12
C PRO A 73 3.85 -9.69 9.25
N GLN A 74 5.02 -10.12 9.76
CA GLN A 74 6.16 -9.22 9.94
C GLN A 74 6.70 -8.74 8.60
N ARG A 75 6.77 -9.63 7.62
CA ARG A 75 7.18 -9.33 6.25
C ARG A 75 6.18 -8.41 5.55
N PHE A 76 4.87 -8.67 5.69
CA PHE A 76 3.84 -7.77 5.19
C PHE A 76 4.01 -6.36 5.75
N LEU A 77 4.15 -6.24 7.08
CA LEU A 77 4.31 -4.95 7.77
C LEU A 77 5.62 -4.25 7.37
N ARG A 78 6.72 -4.98 7.19
CA ARG A 78 7.98 -4.41 6.70
C ARG A 78 7.81 -3.79 5.31
N HIS A 79 7.12 -4.47 4.41
CA HIS A 79 6.84 -3.94 3.07
C HIS A 79 5.85 -2.78 3.08
N LEU A 80 4.84 -2.82 3.96
CA LEU A 80 3.89 -1.72 4.16
C LEU A 80 4.61 -0.45 4.65
N ILE A 81 5.46 -0.59 5.67
CA ILE A 81 6.24 0.55 6.19
C ILE A 81 7.13 1.11 5.07
N ALA A 82 7.78 0.24 4.30
CA ALA A 82 8.62 0.66 3.17
C ALA A 82 7.83 1.37 2.05
N ALA A 83 6.60 0.92 1.76
CA ALA A 83 5.73 1.54 0.75
C ALA A 83 5.35 2.97 1.14
N VAL A 84 5.06 3.21 2.42
CA VAL A 84 4.76 4.55 2.92
C VAL A 84 6.03 5.42 2.95
N ALA A 85 7.17 4.86 3.39
CA ALA A 85 8.44 5.57 3.45
C ALA A 85 9.00 5.98 2.07
N GLU A 86 8.69 5.26 0.99
CA GLU A 86 9.07 5.67 -0.39
C GLU A 86 8.42 7.01 -0.76
N ARG A 87 7.23 7.32 -0.22
CA ARG A 87 6.54 8.60 -0.45
C ARG A 87 6.82 9.64 0.63
N PHE A 88 7.00 9.20 1.88
CA PHE A 88 7.21 10.05 3.05
C PHE A 88 8.52 9.68 3.76
N PRO A 89 9.66 10.30 3.38
CA PRO A 89 10.98 9.90 3.89
C PRO A 89 11.19 10.08 5.40
N GLU A 90 10.36 10.88 6.05
CA GLU A 90 10.41 11.10 7.51
C GLU A 90 9.66 10.03 8.32
N PHE A 91 8.92 9.13 7.64
CA PHE A 91 8.19 8.02 8.23
C PHE A 91 8.99 6.71 8.17
N GLY A 92 8.79 5.86 9.17
CA GLY A 92 9.19 4.45 9.18
C GLY A 92 10.33 4.14 10.14
N ARG A 93 10.95 5.15 10.77
CA ARG A 93 12.05 4.92 11.71
C ARG A 93 11.56 4.21 12.97
N ASP A 94 10.51 4.74 13.58
CA ASP A 94 10.00 4.23 14.85
C ASP A 94 9.23 2.91 14.61
N SER A 95 8.48 2.84 13.51
CA SER A 95 7.77 1.64 13.08
C SER A 95 8.71 0.47 12.76
N LEU A 96 9.82 0.70 12.05
CA LEU A 96 10.80 -0.36 11.77
C LEU A 96 11.50 -0.81 13.05
N ALA A 97 11.87 0.12 13.94
CA ALA A 97 12.48 -0.23 15.22
C ALA A 97 11.53 -1.08 16.08
N ALA A 98 10.25 -0.71 16.17
CA ALA A 98 9.24 -1.49 16.84
C ALA A 98 9.12 -2.89 16.23
N LEU A 99 9.00 -2.99 14.90
CA LEU A 99 8.90 -4.26 14.17
C LEU A 99 10.11 -5.17 14.39
N GLU A 100 11.32 -4.60 14.39
CA GLU A 100 12.57 -5.37 14.60
C GLU A 100 12.77 -5.81 16.05
N SER A 101 12.09 -5.17 17.00
CA SER A 101 12.09 -5.55 18.42
C SER A 101 11.02 -6.57 18.80
N MET A 102 10.12 -6.92 17.88
CA MET A 102 9.01 -7.84 18.16
C MET A 102 9.50 -9.27 18.38
N SER A 103 8.87 -9.96 19.32
CA SER A 103 9.06 -11.39 19.53
C SER A 103 8.11 -12.21 18.65
N SER A 104 6.83 -11.82 18.61
CA SER A 104 5.83 -12.40 17.71
C SER A 104 4.73 -11.38 17.39
N PHE A 105 3.98 -11.61 16.31
CA PHE A 105 2.87 -10.72 15.95
C PHE A 105 1.72 -10.81 16.97
N GLU A 106 1.49 -11.99 17.55
CA GLU A 106 0.45 -12.25 18.54
C GLU A 106 0.68 -11.48 19.84
N SER A 107 1.93 -11.30 20.27
CA SER A 107 2.25 -10.57 21.51
C SER A 107 2.38 -9.06 21.29
N ASP A 108 2.99 -8.65 20.18
CA ASP A 108 3.47 -7.27 20.00
C ASP A 108 2.70 -6.50 18.91
N GLY A 109 1.78 -7.14 18.20
CA GLY A 109 1.10 -6.59 17.03
C GLY A 109 0.33 -5.30 17.33
N GLU A 110 -0.40 -5.23 18.44
CA GLU A 110 -1.13 -4.03 18.84
C GLU A 110 -0.19 -2.85 19.08
N ARG A 111 0.91 -3.07 19.79
CA ARG A 111 1.93 -2.04 20.06
C ARG A 111 2.56 -1.54 18.76
N LEU A 112 2.83 -2.44 17.82
CA LEU A 112 3.34 -2.07 16.51
C LEU A 112 2.33 -1.21 15.74
N LEU A 113 1.06 -1.60 15.68
CA LEU A 113 0.01 -0.85 14.99
C LEU A 113 -0.20 0.55 15.59
N VAL A 114 -0.13 0.67 16.92
CA VAL A 114 -0.15 1.97 17.60
C VAL A 114 1.06 2.81 17.23
N THR A 115 2.25 2.21 17.15
CA THR A 115 3.48 2.91 16.75
C THR A 115 3.37 3.44 15.32
N ILE A 116 2.92 2.60 14.38
CA ILE A 116 2.70 2.98 12.99
C ILE A 116 1.70 4.14 12.89
N THR A 117 0.56 4.03 13.58
CA THR A 117 -0.49 5.05 13.54
C THR A 117 -0.01 6.39 14.12
N ASN A 118 0.71 6.35 15.24
CA ASN A 118 1.27 7.55 15.85
C ASN A 118 2.35 8.18 14.98
N GLU A 119 3.21 7.39 14.35
CA GLU A 119 4.26 7.90 13.47
C GLU A 119 3.66 8.53 12.20
N ILE A 120 2.62 7.92 11.61
CA ILE A 120 1.85 8.53 10.52
C ILE A 120 1.31 9.90 10.94
N ASN A 121 0.59 9.98 12.06
CA ASN A 121 0.02 11.24 12.54
C ASN A 121 1.08 12.30 12.86
N ALA A 122 2.26 11.89 13.33
CA ALA A 122 3.32 12.82 13.72
C ALA A 122 4.16 13.31 12.54
N ARG A 123 4.31 12.50 11.47
CA ARG A 123 5.27 12.75 10.37
C ARG A 123 4.63 13.00 9.01
N ILE A 124 3.34 12.68 8.85
CA ILE A 124 2.63 12.81 7.58
C ILE A 124 1.46 13.77 7.79
N ALA A 125 1.61 14.99 7.27
CA ALA A 125 0.57 16.03 7.35
C ALA A 125 -0.51 15.86 6.27
N ASP A 126 -0.18 15.23 5.15
CA ASP A 126 -1.05 15.09 3.99
C ASP A 126 -1.97 13.86 4.11
N HIS A 127 -3.19 13.97 3.60
CA HIS A 127 -3.98 12.80 3.25
C HIS A 127 -3.31 12.06 2.08
N PHE A 128 -3.31 10.73 2.11
CA PHE A 128 -2.70 9.92 1.05
C PHE A 128 -3.49 8.62 0.82
N TYR A 129 -3.27 8.02 -0.34
CA TYR A 129 -3.79 6.70 -0.66
C TYR A 129 -2.72 5.62 -0.43
N LEU A 130 -3.10 4.55 0.25
CA LEU A 130 -2.33 3.30 0.27
C LEU A 130 -3.01 2.30 -0.66
N ILE A 131 -2.33 1.92 -1.74
CA ILE A 131 -2.81 0.92 -2.69
C ILE A 131 -2.11 -0.41 -2.40
N LEU A 132 -2.91 -1.44 -2.10
CA LEU A 132 -2.46 -2.82 -1.96
C LEU A 132 -2.85 -3.59 -3.22
N ASP A 133 -1.89 -3.81 -4.12
CA ASP A 133 -2.10 -4.61 -5.33
C ASP A 133 -1.90 -6.10 -5.03
N ASP A 134 -2.73 -6.94 -5.65
CA ASP A 134 -2.77 -8.39 -5.45
C ASP A 134 -2.95 -8.85 -3.98
N TYR A 135 -3.77 -8.12 -3.19
CA TYR A 135 -4.03 -8.40 -1.77
C TYR A 135 -4.44 -9.85 -1.43
N HIS A 136 -5.09 -10.55 -2.36
CA HIS A 136 -5.45 -11.96 -2.20
C HIS A 136 -4.25 -12.89 -1.92
N LEU A 137 -3.02 -12.46 -2.22
CA LEU A 137 -1.79 -13.22 -1.97
C LEU A 137 -1.25 -13.08 -0.54
N ALA A 138 -1.77 -12.14 0.26
CA ALA A 138 -1.35 -11.93 1.65
C ALA A 138 -2.11 -12.79 2.68
N GLY A 139 -3.10 -13.57 2.26
CA GLY A 139 -3.94 -14.40 3.15
C GLY A 139 -3.99 -15.88 2.79
N SER A 140 -3.07 -16.34 1.93
CA SER A 140 -2.96 -17.74 1.49
C SER A 140 -2.07 -18.58 2.40
#